data_AF-A0A5N8YKP9-F1
#
_entry.id   AF-A0A5N8YKP9-F1
#
_cell.length_a   1.000
_cell.length_b   1.000
_cell.length_c   1.000
_cell.angle_alpha   90.00
_cell.angle_beta   90.00
_cell.angle_gamma   90.00
#
_symmetry.space_group_name_H-M   'P 1'
#
loop_
_entity.id
_entity.type
_entity.pdbx_description
1 polymer ?
#
loop_
_entity_poly.entity_id
_entity_poly.type
_entity_poly.pdbx_seq_one_letter_code
_entity_poly.pdbx_strand_id
1 'polypeptide(L)' 'PDLDIFGGDPHEESAHTEKFFWAPTSVKLGDSGKIYITESNRHRVQIYDRA' A
#
# COMPACT_ATOMS: atom_id res chain seq x y z
N PRO A 1 -8.84 1.71 10.47
CA PRO A 1 -9.10 3.10 10.90
C PRO A 1 -10.39 3.59 10.25
N ASP A 2 -11.12 4.47 10.93
CA ASP A 2 -12.11 5.32 10.27
C ASP A 2 -11.36 6.31 9.37
N LEU A 3 -11.70 6.38 8.09
CA LEU A 3 -11.01 7.25 7.12
C LEU A 3 -11.54 8.68 7.19
N ASP A 4 -12.77 8.87 7.69
CA ASP A 4 -13.43 10.17 7.74
C ASP A 4 -12.68 11.18 8.62
N ILE A 5 -11.80 10.69 9.51
CA ILE A 5 -10.92 11.50 10.36
C ILE A 5 -9.91 12.35 9.57
N PHE A 6 -9.62 11.97 8.31
CA PHE A 6 -8.68 12.68 7.44
C PHE A 6 -9.37 13.67 6.48
N GLY A 7 -10.69 13.87 6.63
CA GLY A 7 -11.43 14.85 5.83
C GLY A 7 -11.43 14.57 4.33
N GLY A 8 -11.19 13.31 3.93
CA GLY A 8 -11.13 12.91 2.52
C GLY A 8 -9.83 13.26 1.81
N ASP A 9 -8.78 13.68 2.52
CA ASP A 9 -7.46 13.91 1.91
C ASP A 9 -6.79 12.57 1.57
N PRO A 10 -6.61 12.23 0.28
CA PRO A 10 -6.04 10.95 -0.10
C PRO A 10 -4.57 10.78 0.34
N HIS A 11 -3.85 11.89 0.54
CA HIS A 11 -2.47 11.86 1.04
C HIS A 11 -2.43 11.38 2.49
N GLU A 12 -3.24 12.01 3.36
CA GLU A 12 -3.31 11.70 4.79
C GLU A 12 -3.88 10.29 5.01
N GLU A 13 -4.95 9.93 4.30
CA GLU A 13 -5.53 8.58 4.38
C GLU A 13 -4.49 7.51 4.03
N SER A 14 -3.71 7.73 2.96
CA SER A 14 -2.70 6.77 2.49
C SER A 14 -1.47 6.71 3.41
N ALA A 15 -1.04 7.85 3.94
CA ALA A 15 0.08 7.92 4.88
C ALA A 15 -0.22 7.18 6.18
N HIS A 16 -1.48 7.20 6.64
CA HIS A 16 -1.89 6.67 7.94
C HIS A 16 -2.65 5.33 7.88
N THR A 17 -2.96 4.80 6.69
CA THR A 17 -3.67 3.52 6.54
C THR A 17 -2.79 2.45 5.92
N GLU A 18 -2.60 1.35 6.64
CA GLU A 18 -1.70 0.27 6.23
C GLU A 18 -2.08 -0.39 4.89
N LYS A 19 -3.37 -0.50 4.60
CA LYS A 19 -3.85 -1.15 3.37
C LYS A 19 -3.67 -0.32 2.09
N PHE A 20 -3.45 0.99 2.23
CA PHE A 20 -3.27 1.89 1.08
C PHE A 20 -1.80 2.02 0.72
N PHE A 21 -1.52 2.54 -0.48
CA PHE A 21 -0.16 2.79 -0.95
C PHE A 21 0.22 4.24 -0.74
N TRP A 22 1.47 4.47 -0.33
CA TRP A 22 2.07 5.77 -0.18
C TRP A 22 3.47 5.76 -0.80
N ALA A 23 3.55 6.34 -2.01
CA ALA A 23 4.69 6.26 -2.93
C ALA A 23 5.14 4.82 -3.25
N PRO A 24 4.29 4.01 -3.92
CA PRO A 24 4.72 2.72 -4.46
C PRO A 24 5.73 2.93 -5.58
N THR A 25 6.77 2.10 -5.61
CA THR A 25 7.95 2.24 -6.50
C THR A 25 8.11 1.09 -7.47
N SER A 26 7.61 -0.10 -7.12
CA SER A 26 7.69 -1.27 -8.00
C SER A 26 6.57 -2.25 -7.71
N VAL A 27 6.19 -3.01 -8.75
CA VAL A 27 5.26 -4.14 -8.67
C VAL A 27 5.94 -5.34 -9.31
N LYS A 28 5.94 -6.49 -8.64
CA LYS A 28 6.51 -7.75 -9.13
C LYS A 28 5.55 -8.90 -8.89
N LEU A 29 5.33 -9.71 -9.92
CA LEU A 29 4.67 -11.00 -9.81
C LEU A 29 5.73 -12.06 -9.53
N GLY A 30 5.60 -12.76 -8.41
CA GLY A 30 6.46 -13.90 -8.08
C GLY A 30 5.91 -15.22 -8.60
N ASP A 31 6.77 -16.24 -8.60
CA ASP A 31 6.48 -17.56 -9.20
C ASP A 31 5.30 -18.29 -8.53
N SER A 32 5.00 -17.98 -7.26
CA SER A 32 3.85 -18.52 -6.53
C SER A 32 2.54 -17.76 -6.79
N GLY A 33 2.50 -16.86 -7.77
CA GLY A 33 1.36 -15.98 -8.02
C GLY A 33 1.17 -14.85 -7.00
N LYS A 34 2.10 -14.67 -6.06
CA LYS A 34 2.11 -13.55 -5.11
C LYS A 34 2.54 -12.26 -5.80
N ILE A 35 1.90 -11.16 -5.46
CA ILE A 35 2.25 -9.81 -5.94
C ILE A 35 2.99 -9.08 -4.82
N TYR A 36 4.18 -8.58 -5.13
CA TYR A 36 5.03 -7.81 -4.22
C TYR A 36 5.06 -6.35 -4.67
N ILE A 37 4.82 -5.43 -3.74
CA ILE A 37 4.80 -3.99 -4.00
C ILE A 37 5.75 -3.30 -3.02
N THR A 38 6.76 -2.60 -3.52
CA THR A 38 7.72 -1.83 -2.69
C THR A 38 7.26 -0.39 -2.55
N GLU A 39 7.37 0.20 -1.35
CA GLU A 39 7.01 1.61 -1.08
C GLU A 39 8.17 2.38 -0.47
N SER A 40 8.44 3.59 -0.99
CA SER A 40 9.56 4.40 -0.52
C SER A 40 9.25 5.16 0.77
N ASN A 41 8.03 5.70 0.91
CA ASN A 41 7.73 6.61 2.03
C ASN A 41 7.59 5.89 3.38
N ARG A 42 7.30 4.57 3.37
CA ARG A 42 7.11 3.77 4.59
C ARG A 42 8.08 2.60 4.74
N HIS A 43 9.09 2.54 3.87
CA HIS A 43 10.15 1.52 3.94
C HIS A 43 9.62 0.09 4.06
N ARG A 44 8.59 -0.27 3.26
CA ARG A 44 7.96 -1.59 3.34
C ARG A 44 7.75 -2.26 1.99
N VAL A 45 7.39 -3.54 2.09
CA VAL A 45 6.87 -4.36 0.99
C VAL A 45 5.49 -4.88 1.37
N GLN A 46 4.48 -4.61 0.54
CA GLN A 46 3.16 -5.24 0.66
C GLN A 46 3.10 -6.48 -0.23
N ILE A 47 2.51 -7.56 0.30
CA ILE A 47 2.41 -8.85 -0.39
C ILE A 47 0.93 -9.21 -0.49
N TYR A 48 0.46 -9.43 -1.72
CA TYR A 48 -0.91 -9.83 -2.01
C TYR A 48 -0.94 -11.21 -2.63
N ASP A 49 -1.98 -11.97 -2.26
CA ASP A 49 -2.34 -13.23 -2.90
C ASP A 49 -3.39 -13.00 -3.98
N ARG A 50 -3.38 -13.84 -5.01
CA ARG A 50 -4.45 -13.86 -6.00
C ARG A 50 -5.69 -14.48 -5.36
N ALA A 51 -6.81 -13.78 -5.43
CA ALA A 51 -8.12 -14.29 -4.98
C ALA A 51 -8.62 -15.46 -5.83
#